data_AF-A0A4R3N3Q3-F1
#
_entry.id   AF-A0A4R3N3Q3-F1
#
_cell.length_a   1.000
_cell.length_b   1.000
_cell.length_c   1.000
_cell.angle_alpha   90.00
_cell.angle_beta   90.00
_cell.angle_gamma   90.00
#
_symmetry.space_group_name_H-M   'P 1'
#
loop_
_entity.id
_entity.type
_entity.pdbx_description
1 polymer ?
#
loop_
_entity_poly.entity_id
_entity_poly.type
_entity_poly.pdbx_seq_one_letter_code
_entity_poly.pdbx_strand_id
1 'polypeptide(L)' 'MNDCPHCNGNGEIEEQRFYTEAGQQRDNDIKDYTVCPVCNGNGALEEVNG' A
#
# COMPACT_ATOMS: atom_id res chain seq x y z
N MET A 1 -19.30 3.22 5.71
CA MET A 1 -17.89 3.60 5.60
C MET A 1 -17.43 3.12 4.24
N ASN A 2 -17.01 4.03 3.37
CA ASN A 2 -16.51 3.67 2.03
C ASN A 2 -14.99 3.52 2.10
N ASP A 3 -14.58 2.58 2.94
CA ASP A 3 -13.17 2.29 3.12
C ASP A 3 -12.60 1.81 1.79
N CYS A 4 -11.39 2.27 1.47
CA CYS A 4 -10.72 1.90 0.24
C CYS A 4 -10.45 0.39 0.27
N PRO A 5 -11.04 -0.40 -0.64
CA PRO A 5 -10.91 -1.86 -0.60
C PRO A 5 -9.47 -2.32 -0.89
N HIS A 6 -8.64 -1.43 -1.45
CA HIS A 6 -7.25 -1.73 -1.77
C HIS A 6 -6.32 -1.66 -0.55
N CYS A 7 -6.60 -0.80 0.42
CA CYS A 7 -5.82 -0.69 1.66
C CYS A 7 -6.64 -1.02 2.90
N ASN A 8 -7.91 -1.43 2.73
CA ASN A 8 -8.87 -1.72 3.80
C ASN A 8 -9.00 -0.59 4.83
N GLY A 9 -9.00 0.66 4.38
CA GLY A 9 -9.08 1.82 5.29
C GLY A 9 -7.73 2.37 5.77
N ASN A 10 -6.62 1.65 5.58
CA ASN A 10 -5.34 2.04 6.18
C ASN A 10 -4.64 3.22 5.48
N GLY A 11 -4.97 3.51 4.22
CA GLY A 11 -4.28 4.54 3.43
C GLY A 11 -2.90 4.12 2.90
N GLU A 12 -2.35 3.01 3.37
CA GLU A 12 -1.06 2.47 2.98
C GLU A 12 -1.13 0.97 2.63
N ILE A 13 -0.19 0.50 1.82
CA ILE A 13 -0.03 -0.92 1.47
C ILE A 13 1.42 -1.36 1.69
N GLU A 14 1.61 -2.59 2.15
CA GLU A 14 2.94 -3.20 2.26
C GLU A 14 3.53 -3.38 0.85
N GLU A 15 4.60 -2.65 0.54
CA GLU A 15 5.43 -2.90 -0.63
C GLU A 15 6.22 -4.18 -0.39
N GLN A 16 5.61 -5.32 -0.72
CA GLN A 16 6.36 -6.56 -0.85
C GLN A 16 7.30 -6.41 -2.06
N ARG A 17 8.51 -5.90 -1.84
CA ARG A 17 9.58 -6.02 -2.83
C ARG A 17 9.93 -7.48 -2.99
N PHE A 18 9.33 -8.15 -3.98
CA PHE A 18 9.82 -9.41 -4.49
C PHE A 18 11.15 -9.12 -5.18
N TYR A 19 12.24 -9.13 -4.40
CA TYR A 19 13.59 -9.10 -4.94
C TYR A 19 13.81 -10.36 -5.77
N THR A 20 13.53 -10.27 -7.07
CA THR A 20 13.99 -11.26 -8.06
C THR A 20 15.50 -11.10 -8.21
N GLU A 21 16.23 -12.00 -7.55
CA GLU A 21 17.52 -12.56 -8.00
C GLU A 21 18.66 -11.58 -8.34
N ALA A 22 18.97 -10.63 -7.45
CA ALA A 22 20.25 -9.92 -7.50
C ALA A 22 20.93 -9.84 -6.13
N GLY A 23 21.13 -10.99 -5.48
CA GLY A 23 22.28 -11.27 -4.60
C GLY A 23 22.51 -10.40 -3.36
N GLN A 24 21.62 -9.49 -2.99
CA GLN A 24 21.82 -8.61 -1.84
C GLN A 24 20.78 -8.90 -0.76
N GLN A 25 21.16 -9.82 0.15
CA GLN A 25 20.48 -10.02 1.41
C GLN A 25 20.58 -8.71 2.21
N ARG A 26 19.51 -7.92 2.23
CA ARG A 26 19.34 -6.89 3.25
C ARG A 26 18.18 -7.34 4.11
N ASP A 27 18.43 -7.29 5.41
CA ASP A 27 17.64 -7.78 6.53
C ASP A 27 16.12 -7.88 6.22
N ASN A 28 15.59 -9.09 6.32
CA ASN A 28 14.21 -9.51 5.99
C ASN A 28 13.11 -8.89 6.89
N ASP A 29 13.31 -7.70 7.46
CA ASP A 29 12.40 -7.11 8.45
C ASP A 29 12.01 -5.65 8.14
N ILE A 30 12.41 -5.12 6.98
CA ILE A 30 11.93 -3.81 6.54
C ILE A 30 10.65 -4.02 5.72
N LYS A 31 9.51 -3.98 6.42
CA LYS A 31 8.23 -3.73 5.77
C LYS A 31 8.21 -2.27 5.31
N ASP A 32 8.46 -2.04 4.04
CA ASP A 32 8.21 -0.72 3.46
C ASP A 32 6.71 -0.60 3.20
N TYR A 33 6.10 0.45 3.76
CA TYR A 33 4.72 0.82 3.46
C TYR A 33 4.75 1.96 2.44
N THR A 34 3.91 1.86 1.43
CA THR A 34 3.76 2.90 0.41
C THR A 34 2.35 3.47 0.43
N VAL A 35 2.21 4.73 0.03
CA VAL A 35 0.91 5.40 -0.04
C VAL A 35 0.01 4.61 -1.00
N CYS A 36 -1.19 4.26 -0.54
CA CYS A 36 -2.14 3.54 -1.37
C CYS A 36 -2.49 4.40 -2.60
N PRO A 37 -2.16 3.96 -3.83
CA PRO A 37 -2.34 4.78 -5.02
C PRO A 37 -3.80 4.95 -5.42
N VAL A 38 -4.71 4.15 -4.85
CA VAL A 38 -6.15 4.19 -5.16
C VAL A 38 -6.84 5.30 -4.38
N CYS A 39 -6.54 5.42 -3.09
CA CYS A 39 -7.11 6.48 -2.24
C CYS A 39 -6.14 7.64 -1.99
N ASN A 40 -4.93 7.60 -2.54
CA ASN A 40 -3.85 8.57 -2.32
C ASN A 40 -3.55 8.82 -0.83
N GLY A 41 -3.62 7.79 0.00
CA GLY A 41 -3.35 7.91 1.44
C GLY A 41 -4.58 8.22 2.30
N ASN A 42 -5.74 8.50 1.71
CA ASN A 42 -6.92 8.94 2.48
C ASN A 42 -7.65 7.80 3.20
N GLY A 43 -7.32 6.54 2.92
CA GLY A 43 -8.00 5.38 3.52
C GLY A 43 -9.44 5.15 3.03
N ALA A 44 -10.10 6.15 2.45
CA ALA A 44 -11.43 6.05 1.85
C ALA A 44 -11.37 6.32 0.34
N LEU A 45 -12.30 5.73 -0.41
CA LEU A 45 -12.60 6.25 -1.74
C LEU A 45 -13.37 7.55 -1.54
N GLU A 46 -12.88 8.66 -2.08
CA GLU A 46 -13.74 9.84 -2.19
C GLU A 46 -14.96 9.42 -2.99
N GLU A 47 -16.15 9.56 -2.41
CA GLU A 47 -17.39 9.36 -3.14
C GLU A 47 -17.36 10.37 -4.29
N VAL A 48 -17.00 9.89 -5.48
CA VAL A 48 -17.23 10.60 -6.73
C VAL A 48 -18.73 10.74 -6.84
N ASN A 49 -19.26 11.83 -6.28
CA ASN A 49 -20.64 12.24 -6.44
C ASN A 49 -20.80 12.60 -7.92
N GLY A 50 -21.13 11.58 -8.72
CA GLY A 50 -21.58 11.70 -10.09
C GLY A 50 -23.06 12.04 -10.17
#